data_AF-A0A8T0G596-F1
#
_entry.id   AF-A0A8T0G596-F1
#
_cell.length_a   1.000
_cell.length_b   1.000
_cell.length_c   1.000
_cell.angle_alpha   90.00
_cell.angle_beta   90.00
_cell.angle_gamma   90.00
#
_symmetry.space_group_name_H-M   'P 1'
#
loop_
_entity.id
_entity.type
_entity.pdbx_description
1 polymer ?
#
loop_
_entity_poly.entity_id
_entity_poly.type
_entity_poly.pdbx_seq_one_letter_code
_entity_poly.pdbx_strand_id
1 'polypeptide(L)' 'MRGLERVGGETCLRLLLKRTLYAQFVGGETPDELRECMHKVTNAGMRCMLAATMEEDIGEKGLRLPESVQEIVESDSQ' A
#
# COMPACT_ATOMS: atom_id res chain seq x y z
N MET A 1 -12.01 4.25 -34.09
CA MET A 1 -11.02 3.53 -33.26
C MET A 1 -10.16 4.41 -32.36
N ARG A 2 -10.19 5.76 -32.46
CA ARG A 2 -9.34 6.67 -31.64
C ARG A 2 -9.68 6.74 -30.14
N GLY A 3 -10.93 6.45 -29.75
CA GLY A 3 -11.36 6.46 -28.34
C GLY A 3 -10.86 5.26 -27.54
N LEU A 4 -10.79 4.09 -28.18
CA LEU A 4 -10.30 2.85 -27.57
C LEU A 4 -8.79 2.92 -27.31
N GLU A 5 -8.02 3.55 -28.21
CA GLU A 5 -6.59 3.82 -28.02
C GLU A 5 -6.34 4.78 -26.86
N ARG A 6 -7.20 5.80 -26.67
CA ARG A 6 -7.07 6.74 -25.55
C ARG A 6 -7.32 6.07 -24.20
N VAL A 7 -8.39 5.29 -24.07
CA VAL A 7 -8.75 4.61 -22.81
C VAL A 7 -7.80 3.45 -22.51
N GLY A 8 -7.42 2.69 -23.54
CA GLY A 8 -6.44 1.60 -23.42
C GLY A 8 -5.04 2.11 -23.07
N GLY A 9 -4.63 3.24 -23.67
CA GLY A 9 -3.35 3.88 -23.40
C GLY A 9 -3.22 4.35 -21.95
N GLU A 10 -4.21 5.08 -21.43
CA GLU A 10 -4.19 5.55 -20.04
C GLU A 10 -4.21 4.39 -19.03
N THR A 11 -5.08 3.40 -19.26
CA THR A 11 -5.17 2.23 -18.37
C THR A 11 -3.87 1.44 -18.35
N CYS A 12 -3.29 1.17 -19.53
CA CYS A 12 -2.02 0.47 -19.64
C CYS A 12 -0.88 1.24 -18.98
N LEU A 13 -0.79 2.55 -19.23
CA LEU A 13 0.20 3.42 -18.61
C LEU A 13 0.05 3.43 -17.08
N ARG A 14 -1.17 3.54 -16.56
CA ARG A 14 -1.43 3.51 -15.11
C ARG A 14 -0.99 2.19 -14.50
N LEU A 15 -1.27 1.06 -15.15
CA LEU A 15 -0.87 -0.26 -14.67
C LEU A 15 0.66 -0.40 -14.64
N LEU A 16 1.33 0.06 -15.70
CA LEU A 16 2.79 0.08 -15.77
C LEU A 16 3.37 0.95 -14.65
N LEU A 17 2.94 2.22 -14.56
CA LEU A 17 3.44 3.16 -13.55
C LEU A 17 3.15 2.68 -12.12
N LYS A 18 1.94 2.14 -11.84
CA LYS A 18 1.63 1.61 -10.50
C LYS A 18 2.57 0.46 -10.14
N ARG A 19 2.87 -0.44 -11.09
CA ARG A 19 3.75 -1.58 -10.82
C ARG A 19 5.23 -1.18 -10.71
N THR A 20 5.69 -0.23 -11.52
CA THR A 20 7.12 0.11 -11.60
C THR A 20 7.53 1.25 -10.70
N LEU A 21 6.64 2.18 -10.34
CA LEU A 21 7.00 3.37 -9.55
C LEU A 21 6.35 3.38 -8.17
N TYR A 22 5.17 2.78 -8.01
CA TYR A 22 4.44 2.83 -6.73
C TYR A 22 4.66 1.56 -5.90
N ALA A 23 4.35 0.40 -6.46
CA ALA A 23 4.44 -0.89 -5.76
C ALA A 23 5.87 -1.34 -5.42
N GLN A 24 6.90 -0.61 -5.86
CA GLN A 24 8.28 -0.82 -5.42
C GLN A 24 8.54 -0.28 -4.00
N PHE A 25 7.77 0.71 -3.57
CA PHE A 25 7.95 1.40 -2.29
C PHE A 25 6.79 1.16 -1.32
N VAL A 26 5.59 0.86 -1.83
CA VAL A 26 4.38 0.67 -1.03
C VAL A 26 3.98 -0.80 -1.00
N GLY A 27 3.86 -1.37 0.20
CA GLY A 27 3.54 -2.79 0.43
C GLY A 27 2.07 -3.17 0.19
N GLY A 28 1.16 -2.21 0.15
CA GLY A 28 -0.27 -2.41 -0.10
C GLY A 28 -1.09 -1.17 0.21
N GLU A 29 -2.25 -1.04 -0.43
CA GLU A 29 -3.22 0.04 -0.16
C GLU A 29 -4.32 -0.42 0.81
N THR A 30 -4.46 -1.73 1.01
CA THR A 30 -5.44 -2.35 1.90
C THR A 30 -4.74 -3.25 2.94
N PRO A 31 -5.41 -3.56 4.07
CA PRO A 31 -4.88 -4.50 5.05
C PRO A 31 -4.53 -5.86 4.45
N ASP A 32 -5.35 -6.39 3.54
CA ASP A 32 -5.10 -7.69 2.92
C ASP A 32 -3.87 -7.69 2.00
N GLU A 33 -3.72 -6.66 1.16
CA GLU A 33 -2.53 -6.51 0.30
C GLU A 33 -1.26 -6.39 1.14
N LEU A 34 -1.34 -5.65 2.25
CA LEU A 34 -0.22 -5.43 3.14
C LEU A 34 0.15 -6.70 3.92
N ARG A 35 -0.82 -7.47 4.42
CA ARG A 35 -0.62 -8.79 5.03
C ARG A 35 0.06 -9.75 4.06
N GLU A 36 -0.39 -9.79 2.80
CA GLU A 36 0.21 -10.63 1.77
C GLU A 36 1.67 -10.23 1.50
N CYS A 37 1.95 -8.93 1.43
CA CYS A 37 3.30 -8.41 1.27
C CYS A 37 4.20 -8.77 2.46
N MET A 38 3.73 -8.54 3.68
CA MET A 38 4.47 -8.86 4.91
C MET A 38 4.79 -10.35 4.98
N HIS A 39 3.82 -11.22 4.66
CA HIS A 39 4.04 -12.66 4.62
C HIS A 39 5.12 -13.07 3.61
N LYS A 40 5.15 -12.46 2.41
CA LYS A 40 6.21 -12.73 1.41
C LYS A 40 7.59 -12.31 1.89
N VAL A 41 7.69 -11.15 2.53
CA VAL A 41 8.96 -10.62 3.05
C VAL A 41 9.45 -11.46 4.24
N THR A 42 8.54 -11.86 5.14
CA THR A 42 8.84 -12.77 6.26
C THR A 42 9.28 -14.15 5.78
N ASN A 43 8.62 -14.73 4.76
CA ASN A 43 9.02 -16.00 4.17
C ASN A 43 10.38 -15.95 3.46
N ALA A 44 10.82 -14.76 3.05
CA ALA A 44 12.18 -14.53 2.57
C ALA A 44 13.23 -14.36 3.69
N GLY A 45 12.82 -14.55 4.96
CA GLY A 45 13.70 -14.46 6.14
C GLY A 45 13.94 -13.03 6.63
N MET A 46 13.19 -12.05 6.13
CA MET A 46 13.31 -10.64 6.52
C MET A 46 12.28 -10.28 7.60
N ARG A 47 12.62 -9.35 8.48
CA ARG A 47 11.66 -8.77 9.43
C ARG A 47 11.01 -7.54 8.81
N CYS A 48 9.68 -7.51 8.77
CA CYS A 48 8.92 -6.33 8.33
C CYS A 48 8.81 -5.30 9.46
N MET A 49 8.86 -4.02 9.09
CA MET A 49 8.42 -2.93 9.93
C MET A 49 7.33 -2.18 9.17
N LEU A 50 6.14 -2.07 9.75
CA LEU A 50 5.04 -1.36 9.12
C LEU A 50 5.25 0.15 9.24
N ALA A 51 5.48 0.82 8.12
CA ALA A 51 5.57 2.27 8.03
C ALA A 51 4.31 2.80 7.35
N ALA A 52 3.30 3.15 8.16
CA ALA A 52 2.07 3.74 7.65
C ALA A 52 2.34 5.17 7.14
N THR A 53 1.95 5.46 5.90
CA THR A 53 1.95 6.82 5.38
C THR A 53 0.85 7.59 6.08
N MET A 54 1.23 8.56 6.90
CA MET A 54 0.30 9.48 7.55
C MET A 54 0.38 10.81 6.82
N GLU A 55 -0.78 11.34 6.41
CA GLU A 55 -0.85 12.74 6.01
C GLU A 55 -0.64 13.60 7.25
N GLU A 56 0.07 14.71 7.09
CA GLU A 56 0.20 15.70 8.16
C GLU A 56 -1.19 16.28 8.45
N ASP A 57 -1.71 16.04 9.65
CA ASP A 57 -2.99 16.62 10.06
C ASP A 57 -2.77 18.11 10.31
N ILE A 58 -3.15 18.95 9.34
CA ILE A 58 -3.21 20.41 9.50
C ILE A 58 -4.47 20.72 10.33
N GLY A 59 -4.49 20.31 11.60
CA GLY A 59 -5.65 20.36 12.48
C GLY A 59 -5.42 19.88 13.92
N GLU A 60 -6.37 20.14 14.82
CA GLU A 60 -6.27 19.91 16.28
C GLU A 60 -6.50 18.45 16.72
N LYS A 61 -6.47 17.48 15.80
CA LYS A 61 -6.59 16.06 16.14
C LYS A 61 -5.20 15.45 16.12
N GLY A 62 -4.66 15.18 17.31
CA GLY A 62 -3.33 14.60 17.46
C GLY A 62 -3.15 13.31 16.64
N LEU A 63 -1.89 13.01 16.34
CA LEU A 63 -1.43 11.87 15.54
C LEU A 63 -2.06 10.54 16.01
N ARG A 64 -3.08 10.04 15.30
CA ARG A 64 -3.66 8.72 15.52
C ARG A 64 -3.40 7.84 14.31
N LEU A 65 -2.93 6.61 14.57
CA LEU A 65 -2.83 5.61 13.52
C LEU A 65 -4.23 5.31 12.96
N PRO A 66 -4.39 5.18 11.63
CA PRO A 66 -5.64 4.71 11.04
C PRO A 66 -6.07 3.36 11.63
N GLU A 67 -7.38 3.14 11.79
CA GLU A 67 -7.91 1.87 12.34
C GLU A 67 -7.42 0.64 11.56
N SER A 68 -7.28 0.77 10.24
CA SER A 68 -6.73 -0.28 9.37
C SER A 68 -5.30 -0.67 9.70
N VAL A 69 -4.48 0.27 10.20
CA VAL A 69 -3.10 0.01 10.63
C VAL A 69 -3.09 -0.67 12.00
N GLN A 70 -3.98 -0.26 12.90
CA GLN A 70 -4.12 -0.87 14.22
C GLN A 70 -4.50 -2.36 14.11
N GLU A 71 -5.45 -2.68 13.23
CA GLU A 71 -5.87 -4.06 12.96
C GLU A 71 -4.71 -4.98 12.52
N ILE A 72 -3.80 -4.46 11.69
CA ILE A 72 -2.65 -5.21 11.17
C ILE A 72 -1.62 -5.48 12.28
N VAL A 73 -1.33 -4.46 13.10
CA VAL A 73 -0.36 -4.57 14.20
C VAL A 73 -0.83 -5.56 15.27
N GLU A 74 -2.13 -5.56 15.58
CA GLU A 74 -2.71 -6.49 16.55
C GLU A 74 -2.70 -7.94 16.05
N SER A 75 -2.92 -8.16 14.75
CA SER A 75 -2.94 -9.51 14.17
C SER A 75 -1.55 -10.16 14.05
N ASP A 76 -0.47 -9.38 13.95
CA ASP A 76 0.90 -9.88 13.83
C ASP A 76 1.54 -10.20 15.20
N SER A 77 0.84 -9.85 16.30
CA SER A 77 1.28 -10.03 17.68
C SER A 77 0.74 -11.33 18.34
N GLN A 78 -0.05 -12.14 17.62
CA GLN A 78 -0.51 -13.47 18.04
C GLN A 78 0.27 -14.58 17.33
#